data_AF-A0A6I3V0V1-F1
#
_entry.id   AF-A0A6I3V0V1-F1
#
_cell.length_a   1.000
_cell.length_b   1.000
_cell.length_c   1.000
_cell.angle_alpha   90.00
_cell.angle_beta   90.00
_cell.angle_gamma   90.00
#
_symmetry.space_group_name_H-M   'P 1'
#
loop_
_entity.id
_entity.type
_entity.pdbx_description
1 polymer ?
#
loop_
_entity_poly.entity_id
_entity_poly.type
_entity_poly.pdbx_seq_one_letter_code
_entity_poly.pdbx_strand_id
1 'polypeptide(L)'
;IILNSWETFYFDLSTEKILDLAKAAKDLGIELFVLDDGWFGHRKDDKSSLGDWVTDRSRLPEGIGFLADEIHKIGLQFGLWFEPEMISID
;
A
#
# COMPACT_ATOMS: atom_id res chain seq x y z
N ILE A 1 -17.29 2.89 -3.10
CA ILE A 1 -16.98 1.59 -2.46
C ILE A 1 -15.48 1.41 -2.46
N ILE A 2 -14.90 1.09 -1.31
CA ILE A 2 -13.45 1.01 -1.12
C ILE A 2 -13.01 -0.43 -0.85
N LEU A 3 -11.80 -0.78 -1.28
CA LEU A 3 -11.06 -1.95 -0.79
C LEU A 3 -9.80 -1.47 -0.08
N ASN A 4 -9.60 -1.90 1.15
CA ASN A 4 -8.38 -1.64 1.92
C ASN A 4 -7.56 -2.93 2.02
N SER A 5 -6.25 -2.85 1.83
CA SER A 5 -5.36 -4.01 1.78
C SER A 5 -5.01 -4.62 3.15
N TRP A 6 -5.35 -3.97 4.26
CA TRP A 6 -4.88 -4.32 5.61
C TRP A 6 -5.15 -5.77 5.98
N GLU A 7 -6.41 -6.19 6.11
CA GLU A 7 -6.71 -7.58 6.52
C GLU A 7 -6.37 -8.62 5.43
N THR A 8 -6.03 -8.18 4.21
CA THR A 8 -5.61 -9.08 3.13
C THR A 8 -4.14 -9.47 3.26
N PHE A 9 -3.28 -8.53 3.61
CA PHE A 9 -1.83 -8.76 3.63
C PHE A 9 -1.18 -8.56 4.99
N TYR A 10 -1.79 -7.78 5.88
CA TYR A 10 -1.09 -7.12 6.98
C TYR A 10 0.22 -6.53 6.44
N PHE A 11 1.36 -6.96 6.98
CA PHE A 11 2.68 -6.55 6.54
C PHE A 11 3.31 -7.46 5.47
N ASP A 12 2.60 -8.39 4.83
CA ASP A 12 3.12 -9.28 3.76
C ASP A 12 2.65 -8.88 2.35
N LEU A 13 2.96 -7.63 1.97
CA LEU A 13 2.75 -7.05 0.65
C LEU A 13 3.97 -7.09 -0.28
N SER A 14 3.70 -7.06 -1.59
CA SER A 14 4.63 -6.82 -2.69
C SER A 14 3.88 -6.12 -3.83
N THR A 15 4.60 -5.51 -4.78
CA THR A 15 3.99 -4.87 -5.96
C THR A 15 3.02 -5.81 -6.69
N GLU A 16 3.43 -7.06 -6.94
CA GLU A 16 2.61 -8.06 -7.64
C GLU A 16 1.30 -8.36 -6.90
N LYS A 17 1.39 -8.67 -5.59
CA LYS A 17 0.22 -8.96 -4.75
C LYS A 17 -0.79 -7.80 -4.75
N ILE A 18 -0.30 -6.57 -4.65
CA ILE A 18 -1.14 -5.37 -4.64
C ILE A 18 -1.88 -5.22 -5.98
N LEU A 19 -1.17 -5.35 -7.11
CA LEU A 19 -1.77 -5.17 -8.43
C LEU A 19 -2.79 -6.28 -8.75
N ASP A 20 -2.55 -7.51 -8.31
CA ASP A 20 -3.51 -8.60 -8.51
C ASP A 20 -4.78 -8.42 -7.68
N LEU A 21 -4.65 -7.97 -6.42
CA LEU A 21 -5.82 -7.60 -5.61
C LEU A 21 -6.59 -6.42 -6.22
N ALA A 22 -5.89 -5.41 -6.75
CA ALA A 22 -6.51 -4.26 -7.39
C ALA A 22 -7.29 -4.66 -8.67
N LYS A 23 -6.76 -5.56 -9.50
CA LYS A 23 -7.48 -6.09 -10.66
C LYS A 23 -8.76 -6.83 -10.25
N ALA A 24 -8.65 -7.72 -9.26
CA ALA A 24 -9.82 -8.43 -8.73
C ALA A 24 -10.87 -7.46 -8.14
N ALA A 25 -10.43 -6.41 -7.45
CA ALA A 25 -11.30 -5.35 -6.94
C ALA A 25 -12.05 -4.65 -8.08
N LYS A 26 -11.35 -4.34 -9.18
CA LYS A 26 -11.94 -3.70 -10.34
C LYS A 26 -13.02 -4.56 -10.99
N ASP A 27 -12.77 -5.86 -11.14
CA ASP A 27 -13.74 -6.82 -11.71
C ASP A 27 -15.03 -6.91 -10.89
N LEU A 28 -14.95 -6.64 -9.58
CA LEU A 28 -16.08 -6.59 -8.66
C LEU A 28 -16.77 -5.21 -8.60
N GLY A 29 -16.32 -4.24 -9.39
CA GLY A 29 -16.90 -2.90 -9.42
C GLY A 29 -16.50 -1.98 -8.26
N ILE A 30 -15.41 -2.30 -7.55
CA ILE A 30 -14.83 -1.40 -6.54
C ILE A 30 -14.29 -0.14 -7.23
N GLU A 31 -14.24 0.98 -6.51
CA GLU A 31 -13.94 2.30 -7.08
C GLU A 31 -12.62 2.91 -6.56
N LEU A 32 -12.20 2.53 -5.34
CA LEU A 32 -11.00 3.03 -4.67
C LEU A 32 -10.24 1.87 -4.02
N PHE A 33 -8.96 1.75 -4.34
CA PHE A 33 -8.02 0.86 -3.68
C PHE A 33 -7.17 1.65 -2.68
N VAL A 34 -7.08 1.18 -1.44
CA VAL A 34 -6.25 1.78 -0.39
C VAL A 34 -5.11 0.85 -0.05
N LEU A 35 -3.87 1.34 -0.25
CA LEU A 35 -2.66 0.73 0.28
C LEU A 35 -2.49 1.14 1.74
N ASP A 36 -2.67 0.18 2.64
CA ASP A 36 -2.56 0.36 4.09
C ASP A 36 -1.09 0.25 4.59
N ASP A 37 -0.88 0.04 5.89
CA ASP A 37 0.44 0.03 6.54
C ASP A 37 1.45 -0.94 5.88
N GLY A 38 2.75 -0.64 6.01
CA GLY A 38 3.86 -1.45 5.51
C GLY A 38 4.53 -0.97 4.22
N TRP A 39 4.12 0.18 3.66
CA TRP A 39 4.68 0.73 2.41
C TRP A 39 5.98 1.53 2.58
N PHE A 40 6.35 1.88 3.81
CA PHE A 40 7.41 2.84 4.13
C PHE A 40 8.53 2.26 5.00
N GLY A 41 9.69 2.90 4.98
CA GLY A 41 10.87 2.55 5.78
C GLY A 41 11.28 1.09 5.59
N HIS A 42 11.30 0.35 6.70
CA HIS A 42 11.47 -1.10 6.76
C HIS A 42 10.33 -1.76 7.56
N ARG A 43 9.12 -1.18 7.46
CA ARG A 43 7.89 -1.52 8.18
C ARG A 43 7.37 -2.93 7.82
N LYS A 44 7.96 -3.95 8.42
CA LYS A 44 7.57 -5.38 8.28
C LYS A 44 6.69 -5.88 9.43
N ASP A 45 6.58 -5.08 10.47
CA ASP A 45 5.70 -5.25 11.62
C ASP A 45 5.34 -3.87 12.20
N ASP A 46 4.62 -3.86 13.31
CA ASP A 46 4.14 -2.66 13.99
C ASP A 46 5.17 -1.99 14.92
N LYS A 47 6.44 -2.45 14.93
CA LYS A 47 7.44 -2.05 15.94
C LYS A 47 8.46 -1.03 15.46
N SER A 48 8.52 -0.73 14.17
CA SER A 48 9.56 0.10 13.55
C SER A 48 9.01 1.12 12.54
N SER A 49 9.88 2.01 12.05
CA SER A 49 9.68 2.89 10.88
C SER A 49 8.59 3.99 10.94
N LEU A 50 7.76 4.13 11.99
CA LEU A 50 6.86 5.29 12.09
C LEU A 50 7.70 6.57 12.13
N GLY A 51 7.34 7.54 11.28
CA GLY A 51 8.10 8.77 11.04
C GLY A 51 8.95 8.73 9.77
N ASP A 52 9.31 7.55 9.27
CA ASP A 52 10.13 7.37 8.06
C ASP A 52 9.25 7.23 6.80
N TRP A 53 8.58 8.32 6.39
CA TRP A 53 7.63 8.35 5.26
C TRP A 53 8.29 8.26 3.87
N VAL A 54 9.19 7.31 3.68
CA VAL A 54 9.92 7.03 2.44
C VAL A 54 9.60 5.60 1.99
N THR A 55 9.29 5.40 0.71
CA THR A 55 8.89 4.07 0.20
C THR A 55 9.94 2.99 0.46
N ASP A 56 9.50 1.83 0.96
CA ASP A 56 10.33 0.63 1.04
C ASP A 56 10.57 0.03 -0.36
N ARG A 57 11.69 0.42 -0.98
CA ARG A 57 12.11 -0.04 -2.31
C ARG A 57 12.52 -1.52 -2.34
N SER A 58 12.73 -2.17 -1.20
CA SER A 58 13.00 -3.62 -1.19
C SER A 58 11.75 -4.43 -1.52
N ARG A 59 10.57 -3.88 -1.22
CA ARG A 59 9.26 -4.52 -1.43
C ARG A 59 8.47 -3.91 -2.58
N LEU A 60 8.67 -2.60 -2.79
CA LEU A 60 8.06 -1.79 -3.84
C LEU A 60 9.17 -1.16 -4.71
N PRO A 61 9.89 -1.94 -5.53
CA PRO A 61 11.12 -1.46 -6.20
C PRO A 61 10.92 -0.22 -7.07
N GLU A 62 9.77 -0.12 -7.72
CA GLU A 62 9.35 0.95 -8.61
C GLU A 62 8.67 2.11 -7.86
N GLY A 63 8.33 1.86 -6.58
CA GLY A 63 7.82 2.85 -5.63
C GLY A 63 6.31 3.07 -5.71
N ILE A 64 5.78 3.85 -4.77
CA ILE A 64 4.33 4.11 -4.67
C ILE A 64 3.76 4.87 -5.88
N GLY A 65 4.58 5.68 -6.57
CA GLY A 65 4.15 6.39 -7.78
C GLY A 65 3.78 5.43 -8.92
N PHE A 66 4.61 4.41 -9.14
CA PHE A 66 4.33 3.36 -10.10
C PHE A 66 3.06 2.58 -9.75
N LEU A 67 2.88 2.21 -8.47
CA LEU A 67 1.66 1.54 -8.02
C LEU A 67 0.41 2.38 -8.28
N ALA A 68 0.44 3.67 -7.94
CA ALA A 68 -0.69 4.56 -8.18
C ALA A 68 -1.01 4.67 -9.67
N ASP A 69 0.00 4.79 -10.54
CA ASP A 69 -0.18 4.83 -11.99
C ASP A 69 -0.84 3.55 -12.53
N GLU A 70 -0.39 2.38 -12.09
CA GLU A 70 -0.97 1.09 -12.49
C GLU A 70 -2.42 0.92 -12.00
N ILE A 71 -2.71 1.36 -10.78
CA ILE A 71 -4.08 1.34 -10.21
C ILE A 71 -5.00 2.31 -10.96
N HIS A 72 -4.52 3.51 -11.31
CA HIS A 72 -5.29 4.44 -12.15
C HIS A 72 -5.54 3.91 -13.56
N LYS A 73 -4.58 3.19 -14.17
CA LYS A 73 -4.74 2.59 -15.50
C LYS A 73 -5.88 1.57 -15.58
N ILE A 74 -6.15 0.86 -14.49
CA ILE A 74 -7.29 -0.08 -14.42
C ILE A 74 -8.60 0.60 -13.98
N GLY A 75 -8.60 1.93 -13.84
CA GLY A 75 -9.79 2.71 -13.54
C GLY A 75 -10.26 2.60 -12.09
N LEU A 76 -9.32 2.48 -11.15
CA LEU A 76 -9.52 2.64 -9.71
C LEU A 76 -8.88 3.94 -9.23
N GLN A 77 -9.45 4.57 -8.22
CA GLN A 77 -8.75 5.60 -7.43
C GLN A 77 -7.72 4.94 -6.50
N PHE A 78 -6.71 5.71 -6.08
CA PHE A 78 -5.67 5.26 -5.16
C PHE A 78 -5.69 6.06 -3.84
N GLY A 79 -5.69 5.34 -2.71
CA GLY A 79 -5.53 5.88 -1.37
C GLY A 79 -4.28 5.31 -0.70
N LEU A 80 -3.69 6.08 0.21
CA LEU A 80 -2.47 5.72 0.93
C LEU A 80 -2.61 6.05 2.41
N TRP A 81 -2.18 5.14 3.28
CA TRP A 81 -2.23 5.30 4.72
C TRP A 81 -1.03 6.10 5.27
N PHE A 82 -1.28 6.92 6.30
CA PHE A 82 -0.26 7.65 7.07
C PHE A 82 -0.66 7.71 8.55
N GLU A 83 0.33 7.72 9.44
CA GLU A 83 0.17 8.01 10.88
C GLU A 83 1.19 9.08 11.33
N PRO A 84 1.02 10.33 10.86
CA PRO A 84 2.05 11.37 10.92
C PRO A 84 2.37 11.87 12.35
N GLU A 85 1.53 11.51 13.32
CA GLU A 85 1.66 11.91 14.72
C GLU A 85 2.59 10.99 15.52
N MET A 86 3.01 9.87 14.95
CA MET A 86 3.81 8.85 15.64
C MET A 86 5.26 8.80 15.14
N ILE A 87 6.14 8.32 16.02
CA ILE A 87 7.55 8.04 15.74
C ILE A 87 7.96 6.73 16.42
N SER A 88 8.65 5.86 15.70
CA SER A 88 9.21 4.61 16.25
C SER A 88 10.55 4.85 16.95
N ILE A 89 10.84 4.04 17.98
CA ILE A 89 12.14 4.09 18.70
C ILE A 89 13.25 3.36 17.94
N ASP A 90 12.88 2.25 17.24
CA ASP A 90 13.76 1.24 16.61
C ASP A 90 15.16 1.76 16.21
#